data_AF-A0A5P9Q691-F1
#
_entry.id   AF-A0A5P9Q691-F1
#
_cell.length_a   1.000
_cell.length_b   1.000
_cell.length_c   1.000
_cell.angle_alpha   90.00
_cell.angle_beta   90.00
_cell.angle_gamma   90.00
#
_symmetry.space_group_name_H-M   'P 1'
#
loop_
_entity.id
_entity.type
_entity.pdbx_description
1 polymer ?
#
loop_
_entity_poly.entity_id
_entity_poly.type
_entity_poly.pdbx_seq_one_letter_code
_entity_poly.pdbx_strand_id
1 'polypeptide(L)'
;MQSYKDLDPTRAFAVAFEYVGLPGFAKVVAVGAIVGIFTVLFAFTLGASRVWFSMSRDGLLPGWFAKTNRNAVPHRPTWIIGVVAAAIAGFTPILDAAELTNIGILLAFIVVSGAVIVLRYRSPGVERTFRMPWMPVLPIIGIGFSIYLITKLQPITWLRFVVWFAVGVVVYAFYGYRHSLMSPDSPRREGEPAA
;
A
#
# COMPACT_ATOMS: atom_id res chain seq x y z
N MET A 1 16.18 -33.74 2.43
CA MET A 1 15.65 -32.50 3.02
C MET A 1 16.73 -31.45 2.88
N GLN A 2 16.44 -30.32 2.22
CA GLN A 2 17.43 -29.23 2.10
C GLN A 2 17.52 -28.47 3.42
N SER A 3 18.72 -28.09 3.85
CA SER A 3 18.94 -27.28 5.05
C SER A 3 18.46 -25.85 4.80
N TYR A 4 17.76 -25.23 5.76
CA TYR A 4 17.27 -23.85 5.66
C TYR A 4 18.37 -22.82 5.31
N LYS A 5 19.63 -23.17 5.59
CA LYS A 5 20.81 -22.33 5.35
C LYS A 5 21.26 -22.28 3.88
N ASP A 6 20.80 -23.21 3.03
CA ASP A 6 21.21 -23.35 1.63
C ASP A 6 20.12 -22.92 0.62
N LEU A 7 19.03 -22.31 1.11
CA LEU A 7 18.00 -21.75 0.24
C LEU A 7 18.43 -20.40 -0.32
N ASP A 8 18.51 -20.31 -1.65
CA ASP A 8 18.64 -19.04 -2.36
C ASP A 8 17.37 -18.20 -2.12
N PRO A 9 17.46 -17.04 -1.44
CA PRO A 9 16.30 -16.21 -1.10
C PRO A 9 15.60 -15.64 -2.35
N THR A 10 16.25 -15.64 -3.51
CA THR A 10 15.65 -15.13 -4.75
C THR A 10 14.88 -16.18 -5.54
N ARG A 11 15.18 -17.48 -5.38
CA ARG A 11 14.57 -18.59 -6.15
C ARG A 11 14.30 -19.85 -5.33
N ALA A 12 13.92 -19.67 -4.07
CA ALA A 12 13.74 -20.74 -3.08
C ALA A 12 12.94 -21.96 -3.59
N PHE A 13 11.78 -21.73 -4.24
CA PHE A 13 10.93 -22.81 -4.72
C PHE A 13 11.49 -23.58 -5.92
N ALA A 14 12.05 -22.88 -6.91
CA ALA A 14 12.61 -23.54 -8.10
C ALA A 14 13.83 -24.39 -7.72
N VAL A 15 14.70 -23.84 -6.86
CA VAL A 15 15.88 -24.55 -6.34
C VAL A 15 15.44 -25.78 -5.53
N ALA A 16 14.41 -25.66 -4.68
CA ALA A 16 13.90 -26.80 -3.91
C ALA A 16 13.44 -27.97 -4.80
N PHE A 17 12.78 -27.69 -5.94
CA PHE A 17 12.34 -28.75 -6.87
C PHE A 17 13.49 -29.35 -7.69
N GLU A 18 14.52 -28.56 -8.01
CA GLU A 18 15.76 -29.07 -8.63
C GLU A 18 16.50 -30.03 -7.67
N TYR A 19 16.58 -29.71 -6.38
CA TYR A 19 17.20 -30.58 -5.37
C TYR A 19 16.46 -31.91 -5.14
N VAL A 20 15.16 -31.98 -5.41
CA VAL A 20 14.35 -33.20 -5.30
C VAL A 20 14.38 -34.03 -6.60
N GLY A 21 15.11 -33.57 -7.63
CA GLY A 21 15.26 -34.29 -8.90
C GLY A 21 14.08 -34.10 -9.86
N LEU A 22 13.29 -33.03 -9.69
CA LEU A 22 12.12 -32.71 -10.53
C LEU A 22 12.34 -31.43 -11.37
N PRO A 23 13.33 -31.40 -12.29
CA PRO A 23 13.68 -30.18 -13.03
C PRO A 23 12.57 -29.72 -14.00
N GLY A 24 11.72 -30.63 -14.49
CA GLY A 24 10.55 -30.27 -15.30
C GLY A 24 9.52 -29.44 -14.52
N PHE A 25 9.23 -29.85 -13.28
CA PHE A 25 8.32 -29.12 -12.40
C PHE A 25 8.92 -27.78 -11.95
N ALA A 26 10.22 -27.72 -11.68
CA ALA A 26 10.91 -26.48 -11.35
C ALA A 26 10.71 -25.40 -12.44
N LYS A 27 10.83 -25.77 -13.72
CA LYS A 27 10.59 -24.86 -14.86
C LYS A 27 9.15 -24.36 -14.92
N VAL A 28 8.17 -25.25 -14.74
CA VAL A 28 6.74 -24.87 -14.74
C VAL A 28 6.43 -23.89 -13.61
N VAL A 29 6.94 -24.16 -12.41
CA VAL A 29 6.77 -23.28 -11.25
C VAL A 29 7.45 -21.93 -11.48
N ALA A 30 8.66 -21.91 -12.06
CA ALA A 30 9.36 -20.66 -12.37
C ALA A 30 8.60 -19.80 -13.39
N VAL A 31 8.05 -20.40 -14.46
CA VAL A 31 7.21 -19.70 -15.44
C VAL A 31 5.95 -19.15 -14.78
N GLY A 32 5.28 -19.96 -13.94
CA GLY A 32 4.11 -19.54 -13.18
C GLY A 32 4.41 -18.37 -12.24
N ALA A 33 5.55 -18.41 -11.55
CA ALA A 33 6.00 -17.33 -10.67
C ALA A 33 6.22 -16.02 -11.45
N ILE A 34 6.85 -16.07 -12.62
CA ILE A 34 7.06 -14.89 -13.48
C ILE A 34 5.71 -14.27 -13.88
N VAL A 35 4.78 -15.07 -14.40
CA VAL A 35 3.45 -14.59 -14.80
C VAL A 35 2.67 -14.02 -13.61
N GLY A 36 2.78 -14.67 -12.44
CA GLY A 36 2.19 -14.19 -11.20
C GLY A 36 2.74 -12.83 -10.78
N ILE A 37 4.06 -12.66 -10.78
CA ILE A 37 4.73 -11.39 -10.43
C ILE A 37 4.28 -10.27 -11.37
N PHE A 38 4.18 -10.52 -12.69
CA PHE A 38 3.66 -9.54 -13.64
C PHE A 38 2.23 -9.09 -13.29
N THR A 39 1.36 -10.04 -12.99
CA THR A 39 -0.05 -9.76 -12.63
C THR A 39 -0.12 -8.88 -11.38
N VAL A 40 0.66 -9.23 -10.35
CA VAL A 40 0.74 -8.48 -9.10
C VAL A 40 1.27 -7.06 -9.35
N LEU A 41 2.31 -6.91 -10.18
CA LEU A 41 2.89 -5.62 -10.53
C LEU A 41 1.88 -4.69 -11.21
N PHE A 42 1.09 -5.20 -12.15
CA PHE A 42 0.01 -4.43 -12.77
C PHE A 42 -1.07 -4.05 -11.76
N ALA A 43 -1.52 -5.00 -10.92
CA ALA A 43 -2.54 -4.75 -9.92
C ALA A 43 -2.12 -3.66 -8.92
N PHE A 44 -0.89 -3.71 -8.41
CA PHE A 44 -0.36 -2.68 -7.49
C PHE A 44 -0.19 -1.32 -8.16
N THR A 45 0.31 -1.27 -9.40
CA THR A 45 0.48 -0.01 -10.14
C THR A 45 -0.88 0.67 -10.37
N LEU A 46 -1.90 -0.10 -10.77
CA LEU A 46 -3.25 0.39 -10.96
C LEU A 46 -3.89 0.81 -9.63
N GLY A 47 -3.73 0.02 -8.57
CA GLY A 47 -4.21 0.34 -7.23
C GLY A 47 -3.63 1.67 -6.70
N ALA A 48 -2.30 1.82 -6.75
CA ALA A 48 -1.62 3.03 -6.32
C ALA A 48 -2.04 4.26 -7.14
N SER A 49 -2.21 4.12 -8.46
CA SER A 49 -2.67 5.22 -9.32
C SER A 49 -4.09 5.70 -8.97
N ARG A 50 -4.98 4.81 -8.54
CA ARG A 50 -6.35 5.17 -8.11
C ARG A 50 -6.36 5.90 -6.79
N VAL A 51 -5.57 5.44 -5.81
CA VAL A 51 -5.42 6.12 -4.52
C VAL A 51 -4.83 7.52 -4.72
N TRP A 52 -3.79 7.65 -5.56
CA TRP A 52 -3.22 8.95 -5.88
C TRP A 52 -4.25 9.86 -6.55
N PHE A 53 -5.01 9.34 -7.52
CA PHE A 53 -6.09 10.07 -8.18
C PHE A 53 -7.16 10.54 -7.19
N SER A 54 -7.64 9.68 -6.28
CA SER A 54 -8.65 10.07 -5.28
C SER A 54 -8.10 11.13 -4.32
N MET A 55 -6.86 10.97 -3.83
CA MET A 55 -6.21 11.99 -2.99
C MET A 55 -6.06 13.35 -3.69
N SER A 56 -5.80 13.33 -5.00
CA SER A 56 -5.69 14.57 -5.81
C SER A 56 -7.06 15.20 -6.07
N ARG A 57 -8.09 14.38 -6.28
CA ARG A 57 -9.48 14.83 -6.41
C ARG A 57 -9.99 15.45 -5.11
N ASP A 58 -9.60 14.90 -3.96
CA ASP A 58 -9.99 15.40 -2.64
C ASP A 58 -9.21 16.69 -2.24
N GLY A 59 -8.29 17.17 -3.10
CA GLY A 59 -7.53 18.40 -2.91
C GLY A 59 -6.28 18.27 -2.03
N LEU A 60 -5.96 17.06 -1.57
CA LEU A 60 -4.78 16.79 -0.74
C LEU A 60 -3.47 16.86 -1.53
N LEU A 61 -3.53 16.70 -2.85
CA LEU A 61 -2.41 16.78 -3.79
C LEU A 61 -2.70 17.77 -4.94
N PRO A 62 -1.68 18.24 -5.69
CA PRO A 62 -1.87 19.12 -6.84
C PRO A 62 -2.94 18.61 -7.82
N GLY A 63 -3.97 19.42 -8.09
CA GLY A 63 -5.11 19.03 -8.95
C GLY A 63 -4.72 18.66 -10.40
N TRP A 64 -3.49 18.96 -10.80
CA TRP A 64 -2.92 18.49 -12.07
C TRP A 64 -2.83 16.95 -12.17
N PHE A 65 -2.70 16.25 -11.04
CA PHE A 65 -2.71 14.78 -10.98
C PHE A 65 -4.12 14.19 -11.15
N ALA A 66 -5.17 14.97 -10.92
CA ALA A 66 -6.57 14.56 -11.11
C ALA A 66 -7.03 14.72 -12.57
N LYS A 67 -6.17 15.18 -13.50
CA LYS A 67 -6.52 15.24 -14.92
C LYS A 67 -6.44 13.87 -15.56
N THR A 68 -7.56 13.46 -16.15
CA THR A 68 -7.76 12.14 -16.70
C THR A 68 -7.79 12.19 -18.23
N ASN A 69 -7.39 11.11 -18.91
CA ASN A 69 -7.48 11.02 -20.37
C ASN A 69 -8.93 10.69 -20.82
N ARG A 70 -9.18 10.66 -22.14
CA ARG A 70 -10.48 10.35 -22.79
C ARG A 70 -11.18 9.09 -22.24
N ASN A 71 -10.40 8.10 -21.79
CA ASN A 71 -10.91 6.82 -21.25
C ASN A 71 -11.10 6.81 -19.73
N ALA A 72 -11.12 7.97 -19.07
CA ALA A 72 -11.23 8.08 -17.61
C ALA A 72 -10.08 7.37 -16.82
N VAL A 73 -8.91 7.18 -17.44
CA VAL A 73 -7.72 6.59 -16.79
C VAL A 73 -6.70 7.66 -16.32
N PRO A 74 -6.22 7.62 -15.06
CA PRO A 74 -5.21 8.54 -14.52
C PRO A 74 -3.80 8.18 -15.02
N HIS A 75 -3.54 8.46 -16.30
CA HIS A 75 -2.27 8.09 -16.96
C HIS A 75 -1.01 8.72 -16.34
N ARG A 76 -1.09 9.94 -15.79
CA ARG A 76 0.09 10.64 -15.24
C ARG A 76 0.57 9.99 -13.93
N PRO A 77 -0.31 9.75 -12.93
CA PRO A 77 0.08 8.96 -11.76
C PRO A 77 0.65 7.60 -12.14
N THR A 78 0.05 6.89 -13.12
CA THR A 78 0.55 5.57 -13.55
C THR A 78 1.99 5.61 -14.05
N TRP A 79 2.33 6.56 -14.94
CA TRP A 79 3.70 6.69 -15.44
C TRP A 79 4.69 7.09 -14.34
N ILE A 80 4.32 8.04 -13.49
CA ILE A 80 5.19 8.50 -12.40
C ILE A 80 5.47 7.36 -11.42
N ILE A 81 4.43 6.66 -10.98
CA ILE A 81 4.57 5.51 -10.08
C ILE A 81 5.44 4.43 -10.73
N GLY A 82 5.22 4.11 -12.01
CA GLY A 82 6.00 3.10 -12.73
C GLY A 82 7.48 3.46 -12.83
N VAL A 83 7.81 4.70 -13.19
CA VAL A 83 9.21 5.17 -13.30
C VAL A 83 9.89 5.20 -11.94
N VAL A 84 9.22 5.69 -10.90
CA VAL A 84 9.75 5.71 -9.53
C VAL A 84 9.95 4.28 -9.01
N ALA A 85 8.99 3.38 -9.24
CA ALA A 85 9.11 1.98 -8.85
C ALA A 85 10.27 1.28 -9.57
N ALA A 86 10.45 1.54 -10.88
CA ALA A 86 11.56 1.00 -11.66
C ALA A 86 12.92 1.52 -11.13
N ALA A 87 13.01 2.80 -10.78
CA ALA A 87 14.21 3.36 -10.17
C ALA A 87 14.50 2.70 -8.80
N ILE A 88 13.51 2.61 -7.92
CA ILE A 88 13.67 1.96 -6.61
C ILE A 88 14.10 0.51 -6.77
N ALA A 89 13.48 -0.24 -7.69
CA ALA A 89 13.83 -1.63 -7.98
C ALA A 89 15.25 -1.80 -8.54
N GLY A 90 15.76 -0.81 -9.27
CA GLY A 90 17.13 -0.82 -9.81
C GLY A 90 18.22 -0.43 -8.80
N PHE A 91 17.90 0.45 -7.83
CA PHE A 91 18.89 1.02 -6.91
C PHE A 91 18.80 0.48 -5.47
N THR A 92 17.72 -0.21 -5.09
CA THR A 92 17.49 -0.64 -3.70
C THR A 92 17.47 -2.17 -3.59
N PRO A 93 18.20 -2.77 -2.63
CA PRO A 93 18.08 -4.20 -2.36
C PRO A 93 16.65 -4.62 -2.04
N ILE A 94 16.25 -5.82 -2.50
CA ILE A 94 14.88 -6.34 -2.30
C ILE A 94 14.48 -6.43 -0.82
N LEU A 95 15.43 -6.76 0.06
CA LEU A 95 15.21 -6.86 1.51
C LEU A 95 14.85 -5.50 2.12
N ASP A 96 15.62 -4.46 1.79
CA ASP A 96 15.36 -3.09 2.26
C ASP A 96 14.01 -2.56 1.78
N ALA A 97 13.67 -2.81 0.51
CA ALA A 97 12.37 -2.42 -0.05
C ALA A 97 11.21 -3.19 0.60
N ALA A 98 11.41 -4.48 0.89
CA ALA A 98 10.43 -5.30 1.59
C ALA A 98 10.21 -4.82 3.04
N GLU A 99 11.27 -4.49 3.77
CA GLU A 99 11.16 -3.94 5.13
C GLU A 99 10.39 -2.61 5.15
N LEU A 100 10.68 -1.70 4.21
CA LEU A 100 9.98 -0.41 4.09
C LEU A 100 8.49 -0.60 3.73
N THR A 101 8.19 -1.59 2.89
CA THR A 101 6.81 -1.91 2.52
C THR A 101 6.06 -2.53 3.70
N ASN A 102 6.71 -3.44 4.44
CA ASN A 102 6.12 -4.12 5.60
C ASN A 102 5.71 -3.13 6.69
N ILE A 103 6.57 -2.17 7.05
CA ILE A 103 6.20 -1.15 8.05
C ILE A 103 4.98 -0.34 7.60
N GLY A 104 4.92 0.04 6.32
CA GLY A 104 3.79 0.79 5.75
C GLY A 104 2.47 0.00 5.81
N ILE A 105 2.49 -1.28 5.42
CA ILE A 105 1.32 -2.15 5.45
C ILE A 105 0.83 -2.41 6.89
N LEU A 106 1.76 -2.69 7.81
CA LEU A 106 1.42 -2.92 9.22
C LEU A 106 0.79 -1.68 9.86
N LEU A 107 1.31 -0.49 9.55
CA LEU A 107 0.71 0.76 10.00
C LEU A 107 -0.66 1.03 9.39
N ALA A 108 -0.83 0.76 8.09
CA ALA A 108 -2.14 0.83 7.44
C ALA A 108 -3.14 -0.11 8.11
N PHE A 109 -2.73 -1.33 8.49
CA PHE A 109 -3.59 -2.25 9.24
C PHE A 109 -3.98 -1.75 10.63
N ILE A 110 -3.05 -1.10 11.35
CA ILE A 110 -3.35 -0.47 12.63
C ILE A 110 -4.40 0.63 12.45
N VAL A 111 -4.20 1.52 11.46
CA VAL A 111 -5.12 2.63 11.16
C VAL A 111 -6.49 2.12 10.73
N VAL A 112 -6.56 1.16 9.81
CA VAL A 112 -7.83 0.59 9.33
C VAL A 112 -8.57 -0.13 10.45
N SER A 113 -7.87 -0.92 11.26
CA SER A 113 -8.48 -1.62 12.41
C SER A 113 -9.00 -0.64 13.45
N GLY A 114 -8.25 0.44 13.74
CA GLY A 114 -8.71 1.54 14.57
C GLY A 114 -9.92 2.27 13.98
N ALA A 115 -9.91 2.56 12.67
CA ALA A 115 -11.00 3.21 11.97
C ALA A 115 -12.29 2.40 12.02
N VAL A 116 -12.22 1.06 11.94
CA VAL A 116 -13.38 0.18 12.10
C VAL A 116 -13.98 0.27 13.51
N ILE A 117 -13.14 0.33 14.55
CA ILE A 117 -13.61 0.56 15.94
C ILE A 117 -14.29 1.93 16.02
N VAL A 118 -13.65 3.00 15.55
CA VAL A 118 -14.19 4.37 15.60
C VAL A 118 -15.52 4.46 14.85
N LEU A 119 -15.62 3.88 13.65
CA LEU A 119 -16.83 3.89 12.83
C LEU A 119 -18.00 3.16 13.51
N ARG A 120 -17.72 2.09 14.26
CA ARG A 120 -18.74 1.34 15.03
C ARG A 120 -19.37 2.21 16.11
N TYR A 121 -18.56 3.00 16.83
CA TYR A 121 -19.06 3.82 17.94
C TYR A 121 -19.60 5.18 17.47
N ARG A 122 -18.99 5.80 16.46
CA ARG A 122 -19.36 7.16 16.02
C ARG A 122 -20.53 7.19 15.03
N SER A 123 -20.71 6.15 14.24
CA SER A 123 -21.75 6.10 13.21
C SER A 123 -22.50 4.76 13.27
N PRO A 124 -23.24 4.50 14.36
CA PRO A 124 -23.92 3.22 14.55
C PRO A 124 -24.99 2.94 13.48
N GLY A 125 -25.66 3.98 12.95
CA GLY A 125 -26.76 3.88 11.99
C GLY A 125 -26.40 3.57 10.54
N VAL A 126 -25.12 3.41 10.19
CA VAL A 126 -24.71 3.06 8.81
C VAL A 126 -25.10 1.61 8.49
N GLU A 127 -25.76 1.39 7.36
CA GLU A 127 -26.06 0.04 6.86
C GLU A 127 -24.76 -0.72 6.57
N ARG A 128 -24.66 -1.94 7.11
CA ARG A 128 -23.46 -2.78 7.00
C ARG A 128 -23.86 -4.12 6.44
N THR A 129 -23.50 -4.38 5.17
CA THR A 129 -23.71 -5.66 4.50
C THR A 129 -22.99 -6.80 5.23
N PHE A 130 -21.80 -6.51 5.77
CA PHE A 130 -21.03 -7.42 6.62
C PHE A 130 -20.75 -6.78 7.98
N ARG A 131 -20.99 -7.53 9.06
CA ARG A 131 -20.68 -7.11 10.43
C ARG A 131 -19.60 -8.02 10.98
N MET A 132 -18.50 -7.41 11.43
CA MET A 132 -17.37 -8.17 11.94
C MET A 132 -17.74 -8.87 13.26
N PRO A 133 -17.52 -10.20 13.38
CA PRO A 133 -17.73 -10.92 14.63
C PRO A 133 -16.74 -10.44 15.69
N TRP A 134 -17.14 -10.52 16.97
CA TRP A 134 -16.30 -10.18 18.14
C TRP A 134 -15.68 -8.78 18.12
N MET A 135 -16.44 -7.77 17.70
CA MET A 135 -16.06 -6.38 17.90
C MET A 135 -16.22 -5.95 19.36
N PRO A 136 -15.26 -5.20 19.94
CA PRO A 136 -14.01 -4.67 19.36
C PRO A 136 -12.76 -5.53 19.65
N VAL A 137 -12.90 -6.78 20.09
CA VAL A 137 -11.77 -7.64 20.47
C VAL A 137 -10.91 -7.99 19.26
N LEU A 138 -11.53 -8.40 18.15
CA LEU A 138 -10.80 -8.86 16.97
C LEU A 138 -9.92 -7.77 16.32
N PRO A 139 -10.36 -6.51 16.13
CA PRO A 139 -9.48 -5.44 15.65
C PRO A 139 -8.36 -5.11 16.64
N ILE A 140 -8.61 -5.19 17.95
CA ILE A 140 -7.58 -4.94 18.98
C ILE A 140 -6.48 -5.99 18.90
N ILE A 141 -6.84 -7.27 18.72
CA ILE A 141 -5.85 -8.34 18.50
C ILE A 141 -5.04 -8.07 17.23
N GLY A 142 -5.70 -7.64 16.14
CA GLY A 142 -5.02 -7.27 14.89
C GLY A 142 -4.03 -6.12 15.06
N ILE A 143 -4.41 -5.07 15.82
CA ILE A 143 -3.52 -3.96 16.18
C ILE A 143 -2.34 -4.48 17.02
N GLY A 144 -2.60 -5.29 18.04
CA GLY A 144 -1.57 -5.85 18.91
C GLY A 144 -0.56 -6.70 18.14
N PHE A 145 -1.01 -7.54 17.22
CA PHE A 145 -0.13 -8.36 16.38
C PHE A 145 0.66 -7.51 15.38
N SER A 146 0.03 -6.48 14.81
CA SER A 146 0.71 -5.55 13.91
C SER A 146 1.82 -4.78 14.63
N ILE A 147 1.54 -4.26 15.83
CA ILE A 147 2.55 -3.60 16.69
C ILE A 147 3.67 -4.57 17.03
N TYR A 148 3.33 -5.81 17.44
CA TYR A 148 4.33 -6.83 17.72
C TYR A 148 5.26 -7.08 16.54
N LEU A 149 4.73 -7.24 15.32
CA LEU A 149 5.56 -7.41 14.13
C LEU A 149 6.42 -6.19 13.83
N ILE A 150 5.92 -4.96 14.03
CA ILE A 150 6.70 -3.73 13.86
C ILE A 150 7.92 -3.72 14.80
N THR A 151 7.82 -4.27 16.02
CA THR A 151 8.98 -4.35 16.94
C THR A 151 10.09 -5.29 16.45
N LYS A 152 9.82 -6.17 15.47
CA LYS A 152 10.79 -7.09 14.88
C LYS A 152 11.49 -6.53 13.65
N LEU A 153 11.10 -5.35 13.17
CA LEU A 153 11.75 -4.69 12.04
C LEU A 153 13.04 -3.98 12.49
N GLN A 154 13.97 -3.78 11.54
CA GLN A 154 15.21 -3.09 11.83
C GLN A 154 14.97 -1.63 12.31
N PRO A 155 15.76 -1.12 13.27
CA PRO A 155 15.63 0.27 13.73
C PRO A 155 15.81 1.31 12.62
N ILE A 156 16.61 1.01 11.58
CA ILE A 156 16.78 1.89 10.43
C ILE A 156 15.48 2.11 9.65
N THR A 157 14.60 1.11 9.64
CA THR A 157 13.31 1.16 8.95
C THR A 157 12.34 2.12 9.64
N TRP A 158 12.42 2.23 10.97
CA TRP A 158 11.70 3.26 11.73
C TRP A 158 12.15 4.68 11.36
N LEU A 159 13.46 4.91 11.23
CA LEU A 159 13.96 6.21 10.82
C LEU A 159 13.48 6.58 9.42
N ARG A 160 13.60 5.67 8.44
CA ARG A 160 13.11 5.85 7.07
C ARG A 160 11.61 6.19 7.05
N PHE A 161 10.81 5.49 7.87
CA PHE A 161 9.38 5.75 8.01
C PHE A 161 9.10 7.14 8.60
N VAL A 162 9.76 7.52 9.70
CA VAL A 162 9.54 8.83 10.34
C VAL A 162 9.91 9.97 9.40
N VAL A 163 11.02 9.85 8.66
CA VAL A 163 11.42 10.84 7.65
C VAL A 163 10.35 10.96 6.57
N TRP A 164 9.87 9.84 6.02
CA TRP A 164 8.83 9.85 5.00
C TRP A 164 7.50 10.43 5.52
N PHE A 165 7.12 10.08 6.75
CA PHE A 165 5.93 10.62 7.41
C PHE A 165 6.05 12.13 7.61
N ALA A 166 7.22 12.62 8.05
CA ALA A 166 7.47 14.04 8.20
C ALA A 166 7.36 14.78 6.87
N VAL A 167 7.90 14.22 5.77
CA VAL A 167 7.71 14.77 4.41
C VAL A 167 6.23 14.85 4.07
N GLY A 168 5.45 13.80 4.35
CA GLY A 168 4.00 13.81 4.15
C GLY A 168 3.28 14.90 4.94
N VAL A 169 3.64 15.10 6.21
CA VAL A 169 3.09 16.16 7.06
C VAL A 169 3.46 17.54 6.55
N VAL A 170 4.70 17.74 6.08
CA VAL A 170 5.15 19.00 5.46
C VAL A 170 4.32 19.30 4.21
N VAL A 171 4.19 18.34 3.29
CA VAL A 171 3.37 18.51 2.08
C VAL A 171 1.91 18.82 2.45
N TYR A 172 1.37 18.15 3.45
CA TYR A 172 0.03 18.42 3.96
C TYR A 172 -0.09 19.84 4.55
N ALA A 173 0.84 20.28 5.38
CA ALA A 173 0.78 21.60 6.02
C ALA A 173 0.91 22.76 5.02
N PHE A 174 1.80 22.63 4.02
CA PHE A 174 2.02 23.68 3.03
C PHE A 174 0.96 23.71 1.93
N TYR A 175 0.49 22.55 1.46
CA TYR A 175 -0.47 22.46 0.35
C TYR A 175 -1.84 21.96 0.80
N GLY A 176 -1.89 20.75 1.40
CA GLY A 176 -3.13 20.05 1.75
C GLY A 176 -4.07 20.83 2.69
N TYR A 177 -3.53 21.54 3.68
CA TYR A 177 -4.32 22.33 4.63
C TYR A 177 -5.06 23.48 3.95
N ARG A 178 -4.45 24.11 2.93
CA ARG A 178 -5.05 25.24 2.20
C ARG A 178 -5.96 24.81 1.04
N HIS A 179 -5.85 23.55 0.60
CA HIS A 179 -6.49 23.06 -0.64
C HIS A 179 -7.47 21.91 -0.42
N SER A 180 -7.59 21.38 0.80
CA SER A 180 -8.52 20.32 1.15
C SER A 180 -9.97 20.76 0.95
N LEU A 181 -10.72 19.99 0.15
CA LEU A 181 -12.12 20.24 -0.19
C LEU A 181 -13.09 19.70 0.88
N MET A 182 -12.57 19.03 1.92
CA MET A 182 -13.36 18.50 3.04
C MET A 182 -13.62 19.52 4.15
N SER A 183 -13.03 20.73 4.05
CA SER A 183 -13.40 21.87 4.91
C SER A 183 -14.69 22.52 4.38
N PRO A 184 -15.70 22.79 5.23
CA PRO A 184 -16.93 23.48 4.83
C PRO A 184 -16.70 24.82 4.11
N ASP A 185 -15.58 25.49 4.40
CA ASP A 185 -15.22 26.83 3.90
C ASP A 185 -14.28 26.81 2.69
N SER A 186 -14.13 25.68 2.00
CA SER A 186 -13.23 25.59 0.84
C SER A 186 -13.77 26.40 -0.36
N PRO A 187 -13.01 27.37 -0.91
CA PRO A 187 -13.44 28.23 -2.04
C PRO A 187 -13.77 27.49 -3.34
N ARG A 188 -13.55 26.17 -3.40
CA ARG A 188 -13.81 25.31 -4.56
C ARG A 188 -15.06 24.43 -4.42
N ARG A 189 -15.81 24.55 -3.32
CA ARG A 189 -17.08 23.83 -3.12
C ARG A 189 -18.23 24.39 -3.98
N GLU A 190 -18.05 25.56 -4.58
CA GLU A 190 -19.07 26.29 -5.36
C GLU A 190 -19.35 25.72 -6.77
N GLY A 191 -18.74 24.59 -7.15
CA GLY A 191 -18.81 24.07 -8.54
C GLY A 191 -19.60 22.79 -8.77
N GLU A 192 -20.07 22.08 -7.74
CA GLU A 192 -20.70 20.77 -7.92
C GLU A 192 -22.18 20.81 -7.47
N PRO A 193 -23.16 20.68 -8.40
CA PRO A 193 -24.56 20.61 -8.02
C PRO A 193 -24.79 19.37 -7.17
N ALA A 194 -25.40 19.55 -6.01
CA ALA A 194 -25.85 18.48 -5.15
C ALA A 194 -26.79 17.56 -5.94
N ALA A 195 -26.36 16.33 -6.17
CA ALA A 195 -27.18 15.24 -6.69
C ALA A 195 -27.42 14.21 -5.57
#